data_AF-A0A497MB60-F1
#
_entry.id   AF-A0A497MB60-F1
#
_cell.length_a   1.000
_cell.length_b   1.000
_cell.length_c   1.000
_cell.angle_alpha   90.00
_cell.angle_beta   90.00
_cell.angle_gamma   90.00
#
_symmetry.space_group_name_H-M   'P 1'
#
loop_
_entity.id
_entity.type
_entity.pdbx_description
1 polymer ?
#
loop_
_entity_poly.entity_id
_entity_poly.type
_entity_poly.pdbx_seq_one_letter_code
_entity_poly.pdbx_strand_id
1 'polypeptide(L)'
;MVVLVRTWSLPYKLLRWASKLNRRFTAKEAYDVFCETYSKYSVQKALSNLVASDLLMCIKQGVYEVSEKGRDAVRFREGFGVAEG
;
A
#
# COMPACT_ATOMS: atom_id res chain seq x y z
N MET A 1 -27.29 -5.74 6.94
CA MET A 1 -25.93 -5.39 7.40
C MET A 1 -24.97 -5.81 6.30
N VAL A 2 -24.52 -4.86 5.47
CA VAL A 2 -23.72 -5.15 4.27
C VAL A 2 -22.31 -5.58 4.70
N VAL A 3 -22.04 -6.88 4.66
CA VAL A 3 -20.68 -7.43 4.80
C VAL A 3 -20.02 -7.38 3.42
N LEU A 4 -19.77 -6.18 2.90
CA LEU A 4 -18.96 -5.95 1.70
C LEU A 4 -17.68 -5.24 2.09
N VAL A 5 -16.80 -5.96 2.76
CA VAL A 5 -15.37 -5.60 2.73
C VAL A 5 -14.62 -6.87 2.39
N ARG A 6 -14.69 -7.24 1.10
CA ARG A 6 -13.69 -8.10 0.44
C ARG A 6 -12.36 -7.76 1.10
N THR A 7 -11.73 -8.68 1.81
CA THR A 7 -10.62 -8.40 2.72
C THR A 7 -9.39 -7.93 1.95
N TRP A 8 -9.32 -6.62 1.62
CA TRP A 8 -8.14 -6.00 1.03
C TRP A 8 -7.00 -6.17 2.04
N SER A 9 -6.02 -7.01 1.72
CA SER A 9 -4.85 -7.21 2.58
C SER A 9 -4.18 -5.86 2.85
N LEU A 10 -3.87 -5.60 4.12
CA LEU A 10 -3.18 -4.38 4.58
C LEU A 10 -2.06 -3.89 3.65
N PRO A 11 -1.13 -4.74 3.15
CA PRO A 11 -0.10 -4.30 2.20
C PRO A 11 -0.67 -3.70 0.91
N TYR A 12 -1.78 -4.23 0.39
CA TYR A 12 -2.38 -3.70 -0.82
C TYR A 12 -3.09 -2.36 -0.59
N LYS A 13 -3.79 -2.19 0.54
CA LYS A 13 -4.37 -0.88 0.92
C LYS A 13 -3.29 0.19 1.04
N LEU A 14 -2.17 -0.16 1.69
CA LEU A 14 -1.03 0.75 1.87
C LEU A 14 -0.42 1.09 0.51
N LEU A 15 -0.16 0.10 -0.34
CA LEU A 15 0.40 0.31 -1.68
C LEU A 15 -0.51 1.19 -2.55
N ARG A 16 -1.83 0.97 -2.52
CA ARG A 16 -2.80 1.78 -3.25
C ARG A 16 -2.83 3.23 -2.75
N TRP A 17 -2.85 3.44 -1.43
CA TRP A 17 -2.77 4.77 -0.84
C TRP A 17 -1.47 5.48 -1.26
N ALA A 18 -0.34 4.78 -1.16
CA ALA A 18 0.95 5.31 -1.55
C ALA A 18 1.03 5.63 -3.06
N SER A 19 0.43 4.79 -3.91
CA SER A 19 0.35 4.99 -5.36
C SER A 19 -0.45 6.25 -5.71
N LYS A 20 -1.58 6.48 -5.02
CA LYS A 20 -2.39 7.70 -5.16
C LYS A 20 -1.66 8.96 -4.68
N LEU A 21 -0.81 8.84 -3.66
CA LEU A 21 0.00 9.95 -3.16
C LEU A 21 0.98 10.47 -4.22
N ASN A 22 1.43 9.59 -5.13
CA ASN A 22 2.43 9.86 -6.18
C ASN A 22 3.72 10.57 -5.69
N ARG A 23 4.04 10.41 -4.41
CA ARG A 23 5.18 11.07 -3.76
C ARG A 23 5.81 10.16 -2.72
N ARG A 24 7.00 10.54 -2.27
CA ARG A 24 7.70 9.92 -1.14
C ARG A 24 6.87 10.06 0.11
N PHE A 25 6.79 9.02 0.91
CA PHE A 25 6.06 9.02 2.17
C PHE A 25 6.90 8.38 3.26
N THR A 26 6.62 8.78 4.50
CA THR A 26 7.31 8.21 5.66
C THR A 26 6.55 7.03 6.25
N ALA A 27 7.26 6.15 6.97
CA ALA A 27 6.64 5.11 7.80
C ALA A 27 5.62 5.72 8.78
N LYS A 28 5.89 6.96 9.23
CA LYS A 28 5.04 7.71 10.15
C LYS A 28 3.74 8.16 9.48
N GLU A 29 3.78 8.71 8.27
CA GLU A 29 2.57 9.04 7.51
C GLU A 29 1.74 7.79 7.21
N ALA A 30 2.38 6.70 6.78
CA ALA A 30 1.67 5.44 6.58
C ALA A 30 1.06 4.93 7.89
N TYR A 31 1.75 5.07 9.02
CA TYR A 31 1.19 4.73 10.31
C TYR A 31 0.00 5.63 10.67
N ASP A 32 0.13 6.95 10.54
CA ASP A 32 -0.91 7.93 10.87
C ASP A 32 -2.24 7.60 10.17
N VAL A 33 -2.17 7.28 8.87
CA VAL A 33 -3.34 6.92 8.04
C VAL A 33 -3.97 5.60 8.44
N PHE A 34 -3.18 4.63 8.91
CA PHE A 34 -3.66 3.27 9.20
C PHE A 34 -3.74 2.95 10.70
N CYS A 35 -3.35 3.87 11.59
CA CYS A 35 -3.25 3.69 13.03
C CYS A 35 -4.61 3.41 13.68
N GLU A 36 -5.69 3.98 13.15
CA GLU A 36 -7.04 3.75 13.67
C GLU A 36 -7.52 2.31 13.47
N THR A 37 -6.99 1.63 12.44
CA THR A 37 -7.44 0.28 12.08
C THR A 37 -6.41 -0.80 12.38
N TYR A 38 -5.12 -0.45 12.42
CA TYR A 38 -4.04 -1.42 12.47
C TYR A 38 -2.89 -0.99 13.38
N SER A 39 -2.35 -1.95 14.13
CA SER A 39 -1.19 -1.73 14.99
C SER A 39 0.06 -1.38 14.20
N LYS A 40 0.95 -0.60 14.83
CA LYS A 40 2.25 -0.18 14.26
C LYS A 40 3.06 -1.35 13.69
N TYR A 41 3.04 -2.49 14.39
CA TYR A 41 3.70 -3.72 13.95
C TYR A 41 3.17 -4.24 12.61
N SER A 42 1.85 -4.25 12.41
CA SER A 42 1.23 -4.71 11.17
C SER A 42 1.56 -3.81 9.99
N VAL A 43 1.57 -2.49 10.21
CA VAL A 43 1.97 -1.50 9.19
C VAL A 43 3.45 -1.66 8.83
N GLN A 44 4.34 -1.78 9.81
CA GLN A 44 5.76 -2.03 9.57
C GLN A 44 6.00 -3.35 8.84
N LYS A 45 5.32 -4.43 9.24
CA LYS A 45 5.43 -5.74 8.58
C LYS A 45 4.98 -5.67 7.13
N ALA A 46 3.90 -4.93 6.83
CA ALA A 46 3.46 -4.74 5.46
C ALA A 46 4.41 -3.88 4.64
N LEU A 47 4.97 -2.81 5.20
CA LEU A 47 6.02 -2.02 4.54
C LEU A 47 7.22 -2.92 4.19
N SER A 48 7.70 -3.73 5.13
CA SER A 48 8.79 -4.68 4.87
C SER A 48 8.44 -5.69 3.77
N ASN A 49 7.23 -6.26 3.78
CA ASN A 49 6.80 -7.18 2.72
C ASN A 49 6.73 -6.52 1.35
N LEU A 50 6.25 -5.28 1.28
CA LEU A 50 6.17 -4.53 0.02
C LEU A 50 7.55 -4.15 -0.51
N VAL A 51 8.50 -3.82 0.38
CA VAL A 51 9.90 -3.59 0.03
C VAL A 51 10.54 -4.89 -0.46
N ALA A 52 10.32 -6.01 0.24
CA ALA A 52 10.83 -7.32 -0.17
C ALA A 52 10.25 -7.80 -1.51
N SER A 53 9.06 -7.31 -1.89
CA SER A 53 8.41 -7.61 -3.16
C SER A 53 8.77 -6.62 -4.29
N ASP A 54 9.72 -5.71 -4.07
CA ASP A 54 10.10 -4.65 -5.02
C ASP A 54 8.96 -3.68 -5.40
N LEU A 55 7.89 -3.64 -4.61
CA LEU A 55 6.73 -2.75 -4.82
C LEU A 55 6.94 -1.37 -4.18
N LEU A 56 7.75 -1.33 -3.11
CA LEU A 56 8.21 -0.11 -2.47
C LEU A 56 9.74 -0.05 -2.50
N MET A 57 10.29 1.11 -2.80
CA MET A 57 11.70 1.43 -2.66
C MET A 57 11.94 2.19 -1.36
N CYS A 58 12.86 1.69 -0.55
CA CYS A 58 13.35 2.40 0.63
C CYS A 58 14.45 3.37 0.19
N ILE A 59 14.13 4.68 0.14
CA ILE A 59 15.08 5.71 -0.30
C ILE A 59 16.02 6.09 0.85
N LYS A 60 15.48 6.15 2.07
CA LYS A 60 16.21 6.46 3.30
C LYS A 60 15.53 5.76 4.47
N GLN A 61 16.24 5.56 5.57
CA GLN A 61 15.67 4.93 6.76
C GLN A 61 14.36 5.62 7.19
N GLY A 62 13.24 4.91 7.07
CA GLY A 62 11.89 5.42 7.37
C GLY A 62 11.19 6.21 6.26
N VAL A 63 11.79 6.34 5.07
CA VAL A 63 11.22 7.00 3.88
C VAL A 63 11.09 6.00 2.74
N TYR A 64 9.88 5.87 2.22
CA TYR A 64 9.53 4.93 1.17
C TYR A 64 8.95 5.65 -0.04
N GLU A 65 9.18 5.08 -1.22
CA GLU A 65 8.61 5.54 -2.48
C GLU A 65 8.00 4.35 -3.21
N VAL A 66 6.93 4.57 -3.95
CA VAL A 66 6.31 3.49 -4.75
C VAL A 66 7.10 3.29 -6.02
N SER A 67 7.69 2.11 -6.15
CA SER A 67 8.38 1.66 -7.36
C SER A 67 7.41 1.57 -8.54
N GLU A 68 7.94 1.62 -9.76
CA GLU A 68 7.14 1.46 -10.97
C GLU A 68 6.33 0.15 -10.95
N LYS A 69 6.92 -0.96 -10.50
CA LYS A 69 6.23 -2.23 -10.25
C LYS A 69 5.08 -2.13 -9.26
N GLY A 70 5.22 -1.33 -8.20
CA GLY A 70 4.17 -1.08 -7.23
C GLY A 70 2.98 -0.36 -7.85
N ARG A 71 3.25 0.65 -8.69
CA ARG A 71 2.22 1.38 -9.43
C ARG A 71 1.54 0.50 -10.46
N ASP A 72 2.33 -0.28 -11.20
CA ASP A 72 1.82 -1.23 -12.18
C ASP A 72 0.98 -2.32 -11.52
N ALA A 73 1.40 -2.90 -10.39
CA ALA A 73 0.62 -3.90 -9.66
C ALA A 73 -0.74 -3.36 -9.16
N VAL A 74 -0.78 -2.11 -8.69
CA VAL A 74 -2.05 -1.44 -8.33
C VAL A 74 -2.90 -1.23 -9.57
N ARG A 75 -2.31 -0.73 -10.66
CA ARG A 75 -3.01 -0.42 -11.90
C ARG A 75 -3.49 -1.67 -12.64
N PHE A 76 -2.73 -2.75 -12.64
CA PHE A 76 -3.09 -4.06 -13.18
C PHE A 76 -4.30 -4.61 -12.44
N ARG A 77 -4.31 -4.50 -11.11
CA ARG A 77 -5.40 -5.02 -10.27
C ARG A 77 -6.62 -4.10 -10.19
N GLU A 78 -6.47 -2.79 -10.38
CA GLU A 78 -7.59 -1.86 -10.60
C GLU A 78 -8.14 -1.97 -12.03
N GLY A 79 -7.29 -2.15 -13.04
CA GLY A 79 -7.67 -2.32 -14.45
C GLY A 79 -8.41 -3.63 -14.71
N PHE A 80 -8.06 -4.71 -14.00
CA PHE A 80 -8.84 -5.96 -14.04
C PHE A 80 -10.25 -5.83 -13.42
N GLY A 81 -10.51 -4.74 -12.68
CA GLY A 81 -11.85 -4.39 -12.17
C GLY A 81 -12.63 -3.44 -13.08
N VAL A 82 -12.07 -3.02 -14.23
CA VAL A 82 -12.71 -2.14 -15.23
C VAL A 82 -12.74 -2.86 -16.58
N ALA A 83 -13.16 -4.13 -16.57
CA ALA A 83 -13.40 -4.93 -17.77
C ALA A 83 -14.64 -5.83 -17.63
N GLU A 84 -15.57 -5.50 -16.72
CA GLU A 84 -16.94 -6.06 -16.71
C GLU A 84 -17.92 -4.90 -16.97
N GLY A 85 -17.93 -4.42 -18.21
CA GLY A 85 -18.99 -3.59 -18.78
C GLY A 85 -19.77 -4.41 -19.79
#